data_AF-A0A4Y2N0J8-F1
#
_entry.id   AF-A0A4Y2N0J8-F1
#
_cell.length_a   1.000
_cell.length_b   1.000
_cell.length_c   1.000
_cell.angle_alpha   90.00
_cell.angle_beta   90.00
_cell.angle_gamma   90.00
#
_symmetry.space_group_name_H-M   'P 1'
#
loop_
_entity.id
_entity.type
_entity.pdbx_description
1 polymer ?
#
loop_
_entity_poly.entity_id
_entity_poly.type
_entity_poly.pdbx_seq_one_letter_code
_entity_poly.pdbx_strand_id
1 'polypeptide(L)'
;MNFIEKLEGERNWVSWKFVVELQLTVQKAMPVVQGKVTEPEPLPLDASENEKKTYTALKCFEDLYAIARYIIGSSVRQEPKNISICKTSKYMWDALHRVYEERNE
;
A
#
# COMPACT_ATOMS: atom_id res chain seq x y z
N MET A 1 11.37 11.51 4.24
CA MET A 1 10.35 11.12 3.22
C MET A 1 10.49 12.11 2.09
N ASN A 2 10.82 11.67 0.88
CA ASN A 2 11.03 12.59 -0.24
C ASN A 2 9.68 13.09 -0.75
N PHE A 3 9.65 14.30 -1.31
CA PHE A 3 8.45 14.84 -1.94
C PHE A 3 8.06 13.95 -3.13
N ILE A 4 6.83 13.42 -3.13
CA ILE A 4 6.23 12.79 -4.32
C ILE A 4 5.32 13.86 -4.94
N GLU A 5 5.56 14.23 -6.19
CA GLU A 5 4.62 15.05 -6.94
C GLU A 5 3.24 14.35 -6.94
N LYS A 6 2.16 15.11 -6.85
CA LYS A 6 0.83 14.50 -6.88
C LYS A 6 0.59 13.82 -8.24
N LEU A 7 -0.11 12.69 -8.24
CA LEU A 7 -0.55 12.06 -9.48
C LEU A 7 -1.55 12.97 -10.20
N GLU A 8 -1.25 13.32 -11.45
CA GLU A 8 -2.03 14.24 -12.29
C GLU A 8 -2.46 13.57 -13.61
N GLY A 9 -2.84 12.30 -13.51
CA GLY A 9 -3.28 11.50 -14.65
C GLY A 9 -2.14 10.84 -15.40
N GLU A 10 -2.40 10.49 -16.66
CA GLU A 10 -1.44 9.82 -17.56
C GLU A 10 -0.15 10.63 -17.73
N ARG A 11 -0.22 11.97 -17.64
CA ARG A 11 0.88 12.90 -17.91
C ARG A 11 2.15 12.62 -17.08
N ASN A 12 1.97 12.15 -15.85
CA ASN A 12 3.08 11.91 -14.91
C ASN A 12 2.99 10.53 -14.27
N TRP A 13 2.15 9.62 -14.80
CA TRP A 13 1.99 8.26 -14.28
C TRP A 13 3.34 7.52 -14.14
N VAL A 14 4.15 7.50 -15.20
CA VAL A 14 5.42 6.76 -15.22
C VAL A 14 6.39 7.27 -14.15
N SER A 15 6.59 8.60 -14.09
CA SER A 15 7.48 9.23 -13.10
C SER A 15 6.94 9.08 -11.68
N TRP A 16 5.64 9.25 -11.49
CA TRP A 16 4.98 9.08 -10.20
C TRP A 16 5.13 7.66 -9.67
N LYS A 17 4.84 6.66 -10.53
CA LYS A 17 4.93 5.24 -10.21
C LYS A 17 6.34 4.88 -9.76
N PHE A 18 7.37 5.30 -10.51
CA PHE A 18 8.76 5.05 -10.15
C PHE A 18 9.11 5.58 -8.75
N VAL A 19 8.71 6.83 -8.42
CA VAL A 19 9.01 7.42 -7.11
C VAL A 19 8.24 6.70 -5.99
N VAL A 20 6.99 6.31 -6.22
CA VAL A 20 6.20 5.55 -5.25
C VAL A 20 6.78 4.16 -5.01
N GLU A 21 7.14 3.42 -6.05
CA GLU A 21 7.81 2.12 -5.94
C GLU A 21 9.13 2.23 -5.16
N LEU A 22 9.92 3.28 -5.42
CA LEU A 22 11.15 3.54 -4.70
C LEU A 22 10.89 3.79 -3.21
N GLN A 23 9.89 4.61 -2.86
CA GLN A 23 9.56 4.86 -1.46
C GLN A 23 9.01 3.63 -0.74
N LEU A 24 8.11 2.88 -1.39
CA LEU A 24 7.59 1.62 -0.85
C LEU A 24 8.72 0.61 -0.62
N THR A 25 9.73 0.58 -1.51
CA THR A 25 10.89 -0.30 -1.37
C THR A 25 11.78 0.12 -0.21
N VAL A 26 12.12 1.41 -0.10
CA VAL A 26 12.93 1.96 1.02
C VAL A 26 12.26 1.70 2.36
N GLN A 27 10.93 1.79 2.43
CA GLN A 27 10.15 1.54 3.63
C GLN A 27 9.76 0.05 3.81
N LYS A 28 10.23 -0.85 2.94
CA LYS A 28 9.92 -2.29 2.95
C LYS A 28 8.42 -2.63 2.85
N ALA A 29 7.61 -1.69 2.38
CA ALA A 29 6.16 -1.82 2.24
C ALA A 29 5.72 -2.33 0.86
N MET A 30 6.65 -2.43 -0.11
CA MET A 30 6.37 -2.96 -1.46
C MET A 30 5.70 -4.35 -1.47
N PRO A 31 6.12 -5.33 -0.63
CA PRO A 31 5.46 -6.63 -0.59
C PRO A 31 3.98 -6.58 -0.21
N VAL A 32 3.55 -5.57 0.56
CA VAL A 32 2.15 -5.41 0.97
C VAL A 32 1.28 -5.01 -0.23
N VAL A 33 1.72 -4.04 -1.04
CA VAL A 33 0.95 -3.62 -2.22
C VAL A 33 0.95 -4.69 -3.32
N GLN A 34 2.00 -5.52 -3.38
CA GLN A 34 2.06 -6.69 -4.26
C GLN A 34 1.19 -7.86 -3.76
N GLY A 35 0.73 -7.84 -2.51
CA GLY A 35 -0.02 -8.95 -1.90
C GLY A 35 0.84 -10.16 -1.53
N LYS A 36 2.17 -9.99 -1.45
CA LYS A 36 3.11 -11.03 -1.02
C LYS A 36 3.15 -11.18 0.51
N VAL A 37 2.79 -10.11 1.21
CA VAL A 37 2.57 -10.11 2.65
C VAL A 37 1.10 -9.82 2.87
N THR A 38 0.40 -10.77 3.48
CA THR A 38 -1.01 -10.65 3.84
C THR A 38 -1.18 -10.51 5.35
N GLU A 39 -2.37 -10.09 5.75
CA GLU A 39 -2.75 -10.04 7.16
C GLU A 39 -2.57 -11.42 7.78
N PRO A 40 -1.77 -11.54 8.86
CA PRO A 40 -1.49 -12.82 9.48
C PRO A 40 -2.72 -13.30 10.27
N GLU A 41 -2.91 -14.61 10.33
CA GLU A 41 -4.08 -15.21 11.00
C GLU A 41 -4.13 -14.79 12.47
N PRO A 42 -5.33 -14.46 13.00
CA PRO A 42 -5.47 -14.13 14.40
C PRO A 42 -5.00 -15.31 15.26
N LEU A 43 -4.36 -14.98 16.38
CA LEU A 43 -3.96 -16.00 17.34
C LEU A 43 -5.19 -16.81 17.82
N PRO A 44 -5.02 -18.12 18.10
CA PRO A 44 -6.03 -18.92 18.75
C PRO A 44 -6.53 -18.27 20.05
N LEU A 45 -7.80 -18.49 20.41
CA LEU A 45 -8.39 -17.91 21.63
C LEU A 45 -7.63 -18.33 22.90
N ASP A 46 -7.10 -19.55 22.90
CA ASP A 46 -6.31 -20.18 23.94
C ASP A 46 -4.81 -19.86 23.87
N ALA A 47 -4.38 -18.98 22.95
CA ALA A 47 -3.00 -18.52 22.88
C ALA A 47 -2.56 -17.91 24.22
N SER A 48 -1.37 -18.28 24.64
CA SER A 48 -0.78 -17.83 25.89
C SER A 48 -0.59 -16.32 25.89
N GLU A 49 -0.58 -15.73 27.09
CA GLU A 49 -0.32 -14.29 27.27
C GLU A 49 1.05 -13.88 26.70
N ASN A 50 2.01 -14.80 26.70
CA ASN A 50 3.33 -14.57 26.11
C ASN A 50 3.25 -14.51 24.57
N GLU A 51 2.54 -15.45 23.94
CA GLU A 51 2.32 -15.45 22.48
C GLU A 51 1.60 -14.19 22.00
N LYS A 52 0.60 -13.74 22.76
CA LYS A 52 -0.12 -12.47 22.49
C LYS A 52 0.82 -11.26 22.57
N LYS A 53 1.68 -11.19 23.59
CA LYS A 53 2.68 -10.10 23.75
C LYS A 53 3.76 -10.11 22.68
N THR A 54 4.13 -11.30 22.19
CA THR A 54 5.14 -11.47 21.15
C THR A 54 4.55 -11.55 19.75
N TYR A 55 3.25 -11.27 19.56
CA TYR A 55 2.60 -11.29 18.26
C TYR A 55 3.02 -10.10 17.39
N THR A 56 4.28 -10.13 16.99
CA THR A 56 4.96 -9.11 16.21
C THR A 56 4.55 -9.15 14.75
N ALA A 57 4.08 -10.30 14.24
CA ALA A 57 3.67 -10.46 12.86
C ALA A 57 2.53 -9.52 12.46
N LEU A 58 1.45 -9.43 13.25
CA LEU A 58 0.33 -8.52 12.97
C LEU A 58 0.76 -7.07 13.07
N LYS A 59 1.48 -6.71 14.14
CA LYS A 59 1.98 -5.35 14.31
C LYS A 59 2.87 -4.93 13.13
N CYS A 60 3.80 -5.79 12.72
CA CYS A 60 4.65 -5.53 11.55
C CYS A 60 3.85 -5.40 10.27
N PHE A 61 2.81 -6.21 10.08
CA PHE A 61 1.90 -6.08 8.95
C PHE A 61 1.17 -4.74 8.98
N GLU A 62 0.56 -4.37 10.10
CA GLU A 62 -0.18 -3.12 10.28
C GLU A 62 0.71 -1.89 10.03
N ASP A 63 1.95 -1.91 10.51
CA ASP A 63 2.93 -0.83 10.30
C ASP A 63 3.24 -0.67 8.79
N LEU A 64 3.59 -1.77 8.11
CA LEU A 64 3.89 -1.73 6.66
C LEU A 64 2.66 -1.36 5.83
N TYR A 65 1.49 -1.84 6.25
CA TYR A 65 0.22 -1.55 5.62
C TYR A 65 -0.15 -0.06 5.74
N ALA A 66 0.01 0.52 6.93
CA ALA A 66 -0.21 1.94 7.18
C ALA A 66 0.75 2.80 6.35
N ILE A 67 2.03 2.42 6.28
CA ILE A 67 3.04 3.10 5.45
C ILE A 67 2.64 3.07 3.98
N ALA A 68 2.29 1.90 3.44
CA ALA A 68 1.89 1.76 2.04
C ALA A 68 0.66 2.63 1.71
N ARG A 69 -0.36 2.57 2.58
CA ARG A 69 -1.59 3.36 2.43
C ARG A 69 -1.31 4.85 2.51
N TYR A 70 -0.42 5.28 3.40
CA TYR A 70 0.00 6.68 3.50
C TYR A 70 0.75 7.14 2.26
N ILE A 71 1.76 6.40 1.78
CA ILE A 71 2.54 6.77 0.58
C ILE A 71 1.62 6.93 -0.62
N ILE A 72 0.75 5.96 -0.90
CA ILE A 72 -0.15 6.02 -2.06
C ILE A 72 -1.21 7.11 -1.84
N GLY A 73 -1.92 7.10 -0.71
CA GLY A 73 -3.01 8.02 -0.43
C GLY A 73 -2.58 9.49 -0.37
N SER A 74 -1.39 9.77 0.17
CA SER A 74 -0.84 11.12 0.24
C SER A 74 -0.18 11.59 -1.05
N SER A 75 0.03 10.73 -2.05
CA SER A 75 0.63 11.10 -3.34
C SER A 75 -0.37 11.17 -4.49
N VAL A 76 -1.63 10.84 -4.26
CA VAL A 76 -2.72 11.06 -5.22
C VAL A 76 -3.49 12.34 -4.90
N ARG A 77 -4.10 12.97 -5.92
CA ARG A 77 -5.13 14.01 -5.71
C ARG A 77 -6.40 13.34 -5.15
N GLN A 78 -7.35 14.11 -4.61
CA GLN A 78 -8.63 13.57 -4.14
C GLN A 78 -9.54 13.07 -5.27
N GLU A 79 -9.28 13.49 -6.52
CA GLU A 79 -10.17 13.27 -7.67
C GLU A 79 -10.10 11.92 -8.42
N PRO A 80 -9.14 10.99 -8.21
CA PRO A 80 -9.43 9.60 -8.50
C PRO A 80 -10.40 9.10 -7.41
N LYS A 81 -11.71 9.30 -7.65
CA LYS A 81 -12.85 8.94 -6.80
C LYS A 81 -12.85 7.48 -6.28
N ASN A 82 -11.94 6.65 -6.75
CA ASN A 82 -11.86 5.23 -6.43
C ASN A 82 -10.82 4.88 -5.36
N ILE A 83 -9.87 5.76 -5.01
CA ILE A 83 -8.81 5.41 -4.03
C ILE A 83 -9.29 5.51 -2.58
N SER A 84 -10.18 6.47 -2.29
CA SER A 84 -10.76 6.63 -0.95
C SER A 84 -11.64 5.45 -0.52
N ILE A 85 -12.25 4.75 -1.48
CA ILE A 85 -13.06 3.54 -1.25
C ILE A 85 -12.23 2.25 -1.20
N CYS A 86 -10.93 2.32 -1.52
CA CYS A 86 -10.09 1.14 -1.49
C CYS A 86 -9.83 0.68 -0.05
N LYS A 87 -10.20 -0.58 0.21
CA LYS A 87 -10.07 -1.21 1.53
C LYS A 87 -8.64 -1.63 1.86
N THR A 88 -7.80 -1.89 0.86
CA THR A 88 -6.40 -2.32 1.02
C THR A 88 -5.45 -1.47 0.19
N SER A 89 -4.22 -1.27 0.67
CA SER A 89 -3.14 -0.61 -0.09
C SER A 89 -2.82 -1.36 -1.40
N LYS A 90 -2.94 -2.70 -1.41
CA LYS A 90 -2.94 -3.50 -2.64
C LYS A 90 -4.04 -3.09 -3.61
N TYR A 91 -5.28 -3.00 -3.15
CA TYR A 91 -6.39 -2.61 -4.02
C TYR A 91 -6.25 -1.17 -4.52
N MET A 92 -5.67 -0.26 -3.74
CA MET A 92 -5.30 1.09 -4.21
C MET A 92 -4.27 1.01 -5.35
N TRP A 93 -3.25 0.18 -5.19
CA TRP A 93 -2.19 -0.02 -6.17
C TRP A 93 -2.71 -0.64 -7.48
N ASP A 94 -3.46 -1.74 -7.37
CA ASP A 94 -4.06 -2.43 -8.51
C ASP A 94 -5.05 -1.52 -9.25
N ALA A 95 -5.87 -0.74 -8.54
CA ALA A 95 -6.81 0.20 -9.16
C ALA A 95 -6.11 1.31 -9.96
N LEU A 96 -4.97 1.81 -9.48
CA LEU A 96 -4.17 2.79 -10.19
C LEU A 96 -3.55 2.20 -11.47
N HIS A 97 -2.92 1.04 -11.36
CA HIS A 97 -2.40 0.32 -12.52
C HIS A 97 -3.47 0.06 -13.57
N ARG A 98 -4.65 -0.38 -13.13
CA ARG A 98 -5.81 -0.58 -14.00
C ARG A 98 -6.20 0.69 -14.75
N VAL A 99 -6.25 1.84 -14.09
CA VAL A 99 -6.64 3.11 -14.73
C VAL A 99 -5.63 3.58 -15.78
N TYR A 100 -4.33 3.40 -15.53
CA TYR A 100 -3.27 4.02 -16.34
C TYR A 100 -2.49 3.06 -17.23
N GLU A 101 -2.61 1.75 -17.04
CA GLU A 101 -1.90 0.72 -17.82
C GLU A 101 -2.84 -0.17 -18.64
N GLU A 102 -4.10 -0.40 -18.24
CA GLU A 102 -5.07 -1.21 -19.02
C GLU A 102 -5.68 -0.46 -20.24
N ARG A 103 -5.14 0.71 -20.64
CA ARG A 103 -5.61 1.47 -21.81
C ARG A 103 -4.89 1.16 -23.13
N ASN A 104 -4.12 0.08 -23.19
CA ASN A 104 -3.36 -0.30 -24.39
C ASN A 104 -3.83 -1.60 -25.06
N GLU A 105 -5.13 -1.84 -25.14
CA GLU A 105 -5.73 -2.76 -26.14
C GLU A 105 -6.80 -2.06 -26.97
#